data_AF-A0A7Y2JAC1-F1
#
_entry.id   AF-A0A7Y2JAC1-F1
#
_cell.length_a   1.000
_cell.length_b   1.000
_cell.length_c   1.000
_cell.angle_alpha   90.00
_cell.angle_beta   90.00
_cell.angle_gamma   90.00
#
_symmetry.space_group_name_H-M   'P 1'
#
loop_
_entity.id
_entity.type
_entity.pdbx_description
1 polymer ?
#
loop_
_entity_poly.entity_id
_entity_poly.type
_entity_poly.pdbx_seq_one_letter_code
_entity_poly.pdbx_strand_id
1 'polypeptide(L)'
;MKTIQLKSLLGLVLLAVTLQGCVQDDDFKTPDVSITEPELSGPVITIDAVAGFLAQEQGGGDLDYTDEESTFTFEETNSYVSGYVVSSDLAGNFFEEILLQDKIENPTIGIKLLIDVNPLFTRYEMGRKIYIKLDGLSAGITNGVLTIGALNGLEVDKIPAPLEEEYIVRSAEKAELVPYPIDLNSLEDGMTNLYVQLSDVQFQRNQVIIDNPLTFAAEPTDEFDGER
;
A
#
# COMPACT_ATOMS: atom_id res chain seq x y z
N MET A 1 -15.61 68.69 -53.00
CA MET A 1 -15.12 67.34 -52.59
C MET A 1 -15.87 66.96 -51.32
N LYS A 2 -16.62 65.83 -51.31
CA LYS A 2 -17.36 65.39 -50.11
C LYS A 2 -16.37 65.02 -49.01
N THR A 3 -16.51 65.61 -47.83
CA THR A 3 -15.72 65.29 -46.65
C THR A 3 -16.11 63.89 -46.17
N ILE A 4 -15.20 62.92 -46.34
CA ILE A 4 -15.37 61.59 -45.76
C ILE A 4 -15.32 61.75 -44.24
N GLN A 5 -16.38 61.35 -43.55
CA GLN A 5 -16.54 61.45 -42.09
C GLN A 5 -15.59 60.44 -41.42
N LEU A 6 -14.30 60.79 -41.30
CA LEU A 6 -13.21 59.94 -40.80
C LEU A 6 -13.50 59.33 -39.40
N LYS A 7 -14.33 60.02 -38.59
CA LYS A 7 -14.79 59.55 -37.27
C LYS A 7 -15.65 58.28 -37.35
N SER A 8 -16.49 58.14 -38.39
CA SER A 8 -17.31 56.95 -38.61
C SER A 8 -16.47 55.76 -39.08
N LEU A 9 -15.39 56.03 -39.81
CA LEU A 9 -14.46 54.99 -40.28
C LEU A 9 -13.59 54.47 -39.12
N LEU A 10 -13.11 55.38 -38.26
CA LEU A 10 -12.31 55.03 -37.08
C LEU A 10 -13.12 54.20 -36.06
N GLY A 11 -14.41 54.54 -35.87
CA GLY A 11 -15.32 53.75 -35.04
C GLY A 11 -15.59 52.34 -35.58
N LEU A 12 -15.71 52.20 -36.91
CA LEU A 12 -15.92 50.90 -37.55
C LEU A 12 -14.66 50.00 -37.47
N VAL A 13 -13.48 50.59 -37.60
CA VAL A 13 -12.20 49.87 -37.46
C VAL A 13 -11.97 49.43 -36.01
N LEU A 14 -12.27 50.27 -35.03
CA LEU A 14 -12.14 49.91 -33.61
C LEU A 14 -13.09 48.76 -33.22
N LEU A 15 -14.31 48.75 -33.77
CA LEU A 15 -15.28 47.67 -33.57
C LEU A 15 -14.85 46.36 -34.27
N ALA A 16 -14.19 46.44 -35.43
CA ALA A 16 -13.69 45.26 -36.14
C ALA A 16 -12.51 44.59 -35.42
N VAL A 17 -11.66 45.37 -34.73
CA VAL A 17 -10.53 44.84 -33.92
C VAL A 17 -11.03 44.10 -32.68
N THR A 18 -12.15 44.52 -32.07
CA THR A 18 -12.72 43.82 -30.90
C THR A 18 -13.36 42.47 -31.23
N LEU A 19 -13.66 42.19 -32.51
CA LEU A 19 -14.29 40.94 -32.95
C LEU A 19 -13.29 39.84 -33.34
N GLN A 20 -11.98 40.12 -33.34
CA GLN A 20 -10.92 39.12 -33.60
C GLN A 20 -10.30 38.54 -32.32
N GLY A 21 -10.88 38.84 -31.15
CA GLY A 21 -10.41 38.35 -29.84
C GLY A 21 -10.80 36.91 -29.51
N CYS A 22 -11.31 36.13 -30.46
CA CYS A 22 -11.45 34.69 -30.28
C CYS A 22 -10.05 34.07 -30.26
N VAL A 23 -9.45 34.05 -29.07
CA VAL A 23 -8.35 33.15 -28.74
C VAL A 23 -8.87 31.73 -29.02
N GLN A 24 -8.41 31.16 -30.12
CA GLN A 24 -8.72 29.82 -30.55
C GLN A 24 -7.81 28.86 -29.77
N ASP A 25 -8.02 28.80 -28.46
CA ASP A 25 -7.26 27.95 -27.52
C ASP A 25 -8.14 26.76 -27.09
N ASP A 26 -8.83 26.18 -28.07
CA ASP A 26 -9.61 24.95 -27.92
C ASP A 26 -8.73 23.68 -28.02
N ASP A 27 -7.40 23.84 -27.97
CA ASP A 27 -6.46 22.72 -27.81
C ASP A 27 -6.40 22.30 -26.34
N PHE A 28 -7.55 21.89 -25.80
CA PHE A 28 -7.62 21.14 -24.56
C PHE A 28 -6.98 19.78 -24.80
N LYS A 29 -5.64 19.72 -24.63
CA LYS A 29 -4.94 18.45 -24.58
C LYS A 29 -5.54 17.67 -23.42
N THR A 30 -6.15 16.53 -23.74
CA THR A 30 -6.56 15.58 -22.72
C THR A 30 -5.35 15.27 -21.84
N PRO A 31 -5.50 15.20 -20.52
CA PRO A 31 -4.42 14.78 -19.63
C PRO A 31 -3.81 13.50 -20.14
N ASP A 32 -2.48 13.40 -20.11
CA ASP A 32 -1.80 12.16 -20.44
C ASP A 32 -2.20 11.12 -19.39
N VAL A 33 -2.89 10.07 -19.83
CA VAL A 33 -3.36 8.95 -19.00
C VAL A 33 -2.41 7.77 -19.03
N SER A 34 -1.20 7.94 -19.59
CA SER A 34 -0.18 6.90 -19.56
C SER A 34 0.25 6.63 -18.12
N ILE A 35 0.17 5.36 -17.72
CA ILE A 35 0.64 4.90 -16.42
C ILE A 35 2.11 4.54 -16.61
N THR A 36 3.00 5.38 -16.10
CA THR A 36 4.45 5.16 -16.15
C THR A 36 4.94 4.57 -14.84
N GLU A 37 5.78 3.52 -14.92
CA GLU A 37 6.46 2.99 -13.74
C GLU A 37 7.38 4.07 -13.14
N PRO A 38 7.38 4.25 -11.80
CA PRO A 38 8.28 5.21 -11.16
C PRO A 38 9.75 4.79 -11.31
N GLU A 39 10.61 5.79 -11.50
CA GLU A 39 12.06 5.61 -11.43
C GLU A 39 12.51 5.62 -9.96
N LEU A 40 13.16 4.55 -9.51
CA LEU A 40 13.65 4.42 -8.12
C LEU A 40 15.10 4.91 -8.00
N SER A 41 15.45 5.53 -6.87
CA SER A 41 16.81 6.05 -6.64
C SER A 41 17.84 4.99 -6.25
N GLY A 42 17.44 3.73 -6.09
CA GLY A 42 18.33 2.66 -5.66
C GLY A 42 17.76 1.26 -5.90
N PRO A 43 18.46 0.21 -5.43
CA PRO A 43 18.15 -1.17 -5.78
C PRO A 43 16.90 -1.67 -5.05
N VAL A 44 16.18 -2.61 -5.68
CA VAL A 44 15.05 -3.32 -5.09
C VAL A 44 15.52 -4.69 -4.58
N ILE A 45 15.28 -4.97 -3.30
CA ILE A 45 15.51 -6.26 -2.65
C ILE A 45 14.17 -6.99 -2.42
N THR A 46 14.25 -8.29 -2.16
CA THR A 46 13.09 -9.14 -1.88
C THR A 46 12.66 -9.05 -0.42
N ILE A 47 11.41 -9.39 -0.11
CA ILE A 47 10.94 -9.53 1.27
C ILE A 47 11.75 -10.60 2.02
N ASP A 48 12.13 -11.68 1.32
CA ASP A 48 13.03 -12.72 1.83
C ASP A 48 14.40 -12.17 2.28
N ALA A 49 14.96 -11.19 1.56
CA ALA A 49 16.20 -10.55 1.97
C ALA A 49 16.02 -9.72 3.27
N VAL A 50 14.89 -9.03 3.41
CA VAL A 50 14.53 -8.31 4.66
C VAL A 50 14.45 -9.29 5.83
N ALA A 51 13.76 -10.41 5.66
CA ALA A 51 13.68 -11.48 6.65
C ALA A 51 15.06 -12.05 6.99
N GLY A 52 15.92 -12.25 6.00
CA GLY A 52 17.28 -12.74 6.19
C GLY A 52 18.17 -11.79 7.00
N PHE A 53 18.02 -10.46 6.83
CA PHE A 53 18.74 -9.49 7.67
C PHE A 53 18.28 -9.56 9.13
N LEU A 54 16.98 -9.65 9.37
CA LEU A 54 16.44 -9.79 10.73
C LEU A 54 16.87 -11.11 11.37
N ALA A 55 16.78 -12.22 10.64
CA ALA A 55 17.24 -13.53 11.13
C ALA A 55 18.73 -13.53 11.50
N GLN A 56 19.55 -12.73 10.81
CA GLN A 56 20.97 -12.58 11.15
C GLN A 56 21.17 -11.85 12.50
N GLU A 57 20.34 -10.86 12.83
CA GLU A 57 20.36 -10.20 14.15
C GLU A 57 19.86 -11.13 15.27
N GLN A 58 18.91 -12.01 14.97
CA GLN A 58 18.38 -13.03 15.89
C GLN A 58 19.37 -14.18 16.18
N GLY A 59 20.64 -14.07 15.75
CA GLY A 59 21.68 -15.07 15.97
C GLY A 59 21.96 -15.98 14.76
N GLY A 60 21.27 -15.76 13.64
CA GLY A 60 21.45 -16.48 12.37
C GLY A 60 20.65 -17.78 12.29
N GLY A 61 20.28 -18.17 11.06
CA GLY A 61 19.44 -19.33 10.78
C GLY A 61 18.13 -18.93 10.11
N ASP A 62 17.07 -19.68 10.41
CA ASP A 62 15.71 -19.33 9.99
C ASP A 62 15.17 -18.20 10.88
N LEU A 63 14.25 -17.40 10.35
CA LEU A 63 13.64 -16.29 11.08
C LEU A 63 12.82 -16.82 12.27
N ASP A 64 13.11 -16.31 13.48
CA ASP A 64 12.37 -16.61 14.69
C ASP A 64 11.21 -15.60 14.85
N TYR A 65 9.99 -16.06 14.58
CA TYR A 65 8.76 -15.27 14.72
C TYR A 65 8.33 -15.08 16.18
N THR A 66 9.09 -15.58 17.16
CA THR A 66 8.80 -15.38 18.58
C THR A 66 9.71 -14.34 19.24
N ASP A 67 10.77 -13.90 18.54
CA ASP A 67 11.69 -12.87 19.03
C ASP A 67 11.23 -11.47 18.60
N GLU A 68 10.53 -10.79 19.50
CA GLU A 68 10.03 -9.41 19.34
C GLU A 68 11.01 -8.34 19.87
N GLU A 69 12.17 -8.75 20.41
CA GLU A 69 13.16 -7.83 20.98
C GLU A 69 14.24 -7.43 19.96
N SER A 70 14.51 -8.32 19.01
CA SER A 70 15.49 -8.09 17.94
C SER A 70 14.91 -7.24 16.80
N THR A 71 15.64 -6.20 16.41
CA THR A 71 15.31 -5.38 15.24
C THR A 71 16.54 -5.16 14.35
N PHE A 72 16.31 -5.02 13.05
CA PHE A 72 17.33 -4.67 12.08
C PHE A 72 16.98 -3.35 11.40
N THR A 73 17.82 -2.33 11.58
CA THR A 73 17.65 -1.00 10.97
C THR A 73 18.43 -0.89 9.68
N PHE A 74 17.76 -0.45 8.61
CA PHE A 74 18.40 -0.20 7.32
C PHE A 74 18.98 1.22 7.30
N GLU A 75 20.31 1.33 7.26
CA GLU A 75 21.01 2.62 7.21
C GLU A 75 21.91 2.70 5.98
N GLU A 76 21.87 3.84 5.29
CA GLU A 76 22.68 4.17 4.11
C GLU A 76 22.54 3.17 2.96
N THR A 77 21.46 2.39 2.93
CA THR A 77 21.25 1.37 1.88
C THR A 77 20.69 1.96 0.59
N ASN A 78 19.91 3.05 0.72
CA ASN A 78 19.08 3.62 -0.36
C ASN A 78 18.31 2.54 -1.14
N SER A 79 17.95 1.45 -0.46
CA SER A 79 17.32 0.28 -1.05
C SER A 79 15.81 0.33 -0.85
N TYR A 80 15.11 -0.45 -1.64
CA TYR A 80 13.66 -0.59 -1.60
C TYR A 80 13.31 -2.06 -1.43
N VAL A 81 12.23 -2.37 -0.71
CA VAL A 81 11.57 -3.69 -0.79
C VAL A 81 10.32 -3.55 -1.63
N SER A 82 9.97 -4.56 -2.43
CA SER A 82 8.73 -4.57 -3.19
C SER A 82 7.83 -5.73 -2.79
N GLY A 83 6.53 -5.51 -2.84
CA GLY A 83 5.51 -6.54 -2.65
C GLY A 83 4.16 -6.12 -3.22
N TYR A 84 3.22 -7.07 -3.22
CA TYR A 84 1.83 -6.84 -3.64
C TYR A 84 0.93 -6.71 -2.42
N VAL A 85 0.09 -5.67 -2.42
CA VAL A 85 -0.86 -5.37 -1.34
C VAL A 85 -1.92 -6.47 -1.24
N VAL A 86 -2.09 -7.04 -0.05
CA VAL A 86 -3.07 -8.10 0.25
C VAL A 86 -4.06 -7.74 1.36
N SER A 87 -3.99 -6.51 1.88
CA SER A 87 -4.94 -5.97 2.83
C SER A 87 -5.81 -4.86 2.21
N SER A 88 -6.92 -4.55 2.87
CA SER A 88 -7.80 -3.44 2.51
C SER A 88 -8.55 -2.93 3.74
N ASP A 89 -8.27 -1.69 4.13
CA ASP A 89 -8.90 -1.02 5.29
C ASP A 89 -10.31 -0.47 4.99
N LEU A 90 -10.86 -0.72 3.80
CA LEU A 90 -12.22 -0.33 3.42
C LEU A 90 -13.30 -0.83 4.40
N ALA A 91 -13.10 -2.01 4.98
CA ALA A 91 -14.01 -2.62 5.94
C ALA A 91 -13.63 -2.35 7.40
N GLY A 92 -12.56 -1.59 7.66
CA GLY A 92 -12.09 -1.25 9.02
C GLY A 92 -11.14 -2.27 9.68
N ASN A 93 -10.97 -3.47 9.12
CA ASN A 93 -10.21 -4.55 9.77
C ASN A 93 -8.67 -4.45 9.70
N PHE A 94 -8.12 -3.54 8.88
CA PHE A 94 -6.69 -3.32 8.74
C PHE A 94 -6.40 -1.84 9.02
N PHE A 95 -6.13 -1.48 10.27
CA PHE A 95 -6.02 -0.08 10.66
C PHE A 95 -4.56 0.39 10.71
N GLU A 96 -4.21 1.39 9.88
CA GLU A 96 -2.85 2.00 9.86
C GLU A 96 -1.74 0.97 9.54
N GLU A 97 -2.07 0.00 8.69
CA GLU A 97 -1.15 -1.05 8.25
C GLU A 97 -1.42 -1.51 6.81
N ILE A 98 -0.36 -1.91 6.11
CA ILE A 98 -0.44 -2.54 4.78
C ILE A 98 0.24 -3.90 4.85
N LEU A 99 -0.46 -4.96 4.45
CA LEU A 99 0.11 -6.30 4.34
C LEU A 99 0.56 -6.50 2.89
N LEU A 100 1.77 -7.03 2.72
CA LEU A 100 2.39 -7.29 1.44
C LEU A 100 2.82 -8.75 1.32
N GLN A 101 2.68 -9.32 0.13
CA GLN A 101 3.29 -10.61 -0.22
C GLN A 101 4.21 -10.50 -1.44
N ASP A 102 5.16 -11.41 -1.57
CA ASP A 102 6.23 -11.34 -2.58
C ASP A 102 5.77 -11.64 -4.02
N LYS A 103 4.73 -12.45 -4.19
CA LYS A 103 4.20 -12.87 -5.50
C LYS A 103 2.68 -12.80 -5.56
N ILE A 104 2.13 -12.59 -6.75
CA ILE A 104 0.67 -12.59 -6.98
C ILE A 104 0.02 -13.97 -6.77
N GLU A 105 0.76 -15.03 -7.08
CA GLU A 105 0.33 -16.42 -7.01
C GLU A 105 1.45 -17.25 -6.35
N ASN A 106 1.08 -18.21 -5.51
CA ASN A 106 2.01 -19.05 -4.73
C ASN A 106 3.08 -18.20 -3.99
N PRO A 107 2.66 -17.24 -3.14
CA PRO A 107 3.58 -16.42 -2.37
C PRO A 107 4.35 -17.30 -1.39
N THR A 108 5.58 -16.87 -1.07
CA THR A 108 6.46 -17.60 -0.14
C THR A 108 6.68 -16.85 1.17
N ILE A 109 6.55 -15.52 1.15
CA ILE A 109 6.74 -14.69 2.34
C ILE A 109 5.94 -13.39 2.22
N GLY A 110 5.47 -12.90 3.37
CA GLY A 110 4.82 -11.60 3.46
C GLY A 110 5.42 -10.73 4.56
N ILE A 111 5.12 -9.44 4.49
CA ILE A 111 5.59 -8.42 5.43
C ILE A 111 4.48 -7.42 5.69
N LYS A 112 4.37 -6.98 6.95
CA LYS A 112 3.46 -5.92 7.38
C LYS A 112 4.21 -4.58 7.41
N LEU A 113 3.65 -3.55 6.82
CA LEU A 113 4.12 -2.17 6.92
C LEU A 113 3.22 -1.40 7.89
N LEU A 114 3.80 -0.82 8.94
CA LEU A 114 3.08 0.07 9.87
C LEU A 114 3.17 1.53 9.39
N ILE A 115 2.01 2.19 9.24
CA ILE A 115 1.94 3.57 8.78
C ILE A 115 0.71 4.30 9.33
N ASP A 116 0.91 5.48 9.91
CA ASP A 116 -0.11 6.35 10.52
C ASP A 116 -0.96 7.08 9.45
N VAL A 117 -1.58 6.32 8.55
CA VAL A 117 -2.42 6.82 7.47
C VAL A 117 -3.71 6.01 7.41
N ASN A 118 -4.84 6.71 7.28
CA ASN A 118 -6.14 6.14 7.01
C ASN A 118 -6.99 7.16 6.20
N PRO A 119 -7.72 6.75 5.15
CA PRO A 119 -7.82 5.40 4.59
C PRO A 119 -6.73 5.08 3.53
N LEU A 120 -6.16 3.88 3.62
CA LEU A 120 -5.10 3.36 2.74
C LEU A 120 -5.66 2.77 1.42
N PHE A 121 -6.85 2.16 1.42
CA PHE A 121 -7.47 1.50 0.27
C PHE A 121 -7.66 2.43 -0.93
N THR A 122 -7.71 3.74 -0.68
CA THR A 122 -7.88 4.77 -1.72
C THR A 122 -6.63 4.94 -2.59
N ARG A 123 -5.46 4.56 -2.08
CA ARG A 123 -4.17 4.67 -2.76
C ARG A 123 -3.55 3.31 -3.02
N TYR A 124 -3.69 2.36 -2.11
CA TYR A 124 -3.03 1.07 -2.15
C TYR A 124 -4.08 -0.03 -2.29
N GLU A 125 -4.57 -0.23 -3.50
CA GLU A 125 -5.59 -1.23 -3.76
C GLU A 125 -5.02 -2.66 -3.66
N MET A 126 -5.82 -3.64 -3.28
CA MET A 126 -5.47 -5.07 -3.37
C MET A 126 -4.86 -5.42 -4.74
N GLY A 127 -3.73 -6.15 -4.72
CA GLY A 127 -2.96 -6.56 -5.90
C GLY A 127 -2.09 -5.46 -6.52
N ARG A 128 -2.09 -4.24 -5.97
CA ARG A 128 -1.15 -3.17 -6.34
C ARG A 128 0.24 -3.55 -5.87
N LYS A 129 1.23 -3.44 -6.75
CA LYS A 129 2.63 -3.49 -6.34
C LYS A 129 3.04 -2.14 -5.75
N ILE A 130 3.76 -2.17 -4.64
CA ILE A 130 4.36 -0.98 -4.04
C ILE A 130 5.84 -1.23 -3.74
N TYR A 131 6.60 -0.16 -3.70
CA TYR A 131 7.98 -0.14 -3.23
C TYR A 131 8.02 0.62 -1.92
N ILE A 132 8.65 0.03 -0.91
CA ILE A 132 8.91 0.67 0.38
C ILE A 132 10.39 1.01 0.43
N LYS A 133 10.73 2.29 0.55
CA LYS A 133 12.10 2.75 0.81
C LYS A 133 12.52 2.24 2.19
N LEU A 134 13.66 1.57 2.27
CA LEU A 134 14.10 0.91 3.50
C LEU A 134 14.93 1.84 4.38
N ASP A 135 15.68 2.77 3.79
CA ASP A 135 16.61 3.65 4.52
C ASP A 135 15.89 4.46 5.61
N GLY A 136 16.27 4.24 6.87
CA GLY A 136 15.64 4.84 8.06
C GLY A 136 14.48 4.04 8.66
N LEU A 137 14.10 2.90 8.06
CA LEU A 137 13.13 1.95 8.63
C LEU A 137 13.84 0.78 9.31
N SER A 138 13.11 0.12 10.20
CA SER A 138 13.55 -1.09 10.89
C SER A 138 12.58 -2.23 10.63
N ALA A 139 13.16 -3.42 10.41
CA ALA A 139 12.43 -4.68 10.40
C ALA A 139 12.49 -5.34 11.79
N GLY A 140 11.41 -6.00 12.19
CA GLY A 140 11.29 -6.72 13.44
C GLY A 140 10.09 -7.65 13.42
N ILE A 141 9.88 -8.38 14.51
CA ILE A 141 8.66 -9.16 14.72
C ILE A 141 7.74 -8.37 15.66
N THR A 142 6.46 -8.27 15.30
CA THR A 142 5.45 -7.59 16.12
C THR A 142 4.17 -8.42 16.16
N ASN A 143 3.83 -8.93 17.35
CA ASN A 143 2.73 -9.87 17.56
C ASN A 143 2.87 -11.13 16.68
N GLY A 144 4.08 -11.70 16.62
CA GLY A 144 4.38 -12.89 15.82
C GLY A 144 4.39 -12.68 14.30
N VAL A 145 4.47 -11.42 13.83
CA VAL A 145 4.41 -11.08 12.39
C VAL A 145 5.63 -10.28 11.97
N LEU A 146 6.25 -10.67 10.85
CA LEU A 146 7.33 -9.89 10.21
C LEU A 146 6.80 -8.51 9.81
N THR A 147 7.41 -7.47 10.38
CA THR A 147 6.93 -6.09 10.33
C THR A 147 8.06 -5.14 9.97
N ILE A 148 7.74 -4.09 9.21
CA ILE A 148 8.62 -2.98 8.90
C ILE A 148 7.93 -1.65 9.21
N GLY A 149 8.70 -0.69 9.72
CA GLY A 149 8.19 0.61 10.14
C GLY A 149 9.30 1.51 10.68
N ALA A 150 8.92 2.60 11.34
CA ALA A 150 9.85 3.45 12.05
C ALA A 150 10.34 2.77 13.33
N LEU A 151 11.55 3.07 13.80
CA LEU A 151 12.02 2.55 15.09
C LEU A 151 11.60 3.45 16.24
N ASN A 152 10.99 2.88 17.29
CA ASN A 152 10.68 3.56 18.54
C ASN A 152 11.21 2.75 19.74
N GLY A 153 12.42 3.11 20.20
CA GLY A 153 13.12 2.33 21.23
C GLY A 153 13.62 1.01 20.63
N LEU A 154 13.00 -0.11 21.03
CA LEU A 154 13.29 -1.45 20.50
C LEU A 154 12.15 -2.00 19.63
N GLU A 155 11.05 -1.28 19.53
CA GLU A 155 9.86 -1.74 18.82
C GLU A 155 9.77 -1.09 17.43
N VAL A 156 9.19 -1.84 16.48
CA VAL A 156 8.80 -1.31 15.18
C VAL A 156 7.46 -0.59 15.33
N ASP A 157 7.43 0.69 14.96
CA ASP A 157 6.30 1.60 15.10
C ASP A 157 5.88 2.17 13.73
N LYS A 158 4.77 2.90 13.72
CA LYS A 158 4.17 3.48 12.52
C LYS A 158 5.05 4.56 11.91
N ILE A 159 5.19 4.50 10.59
CA ILE A 159 5.70 5.63 9.81
C ILE A 159 4.70 6.80 9.94
N PRO A 160 5.13 8.00 10.34
CA PRO A 160 4.24 9.16 10.43
C PRO A 160 3.60 9.52 9.08
N ALA A 161 2.32 9.90 9.08
CA ALA A 161 1.55 10.28 7.88
C ALA A 161 2.29 11.20 6.90
N PRO A 162 3.00 12.27 7.35
CA PRO A 162 3.69 13.18 6.44
C PRO A 162 4.82 12.54 5.62
N LEU A 163 5.30 11.37 6.04
CA LEU A 163 6.39 10.63 5.37
C LEU A 163 5.87 9.54 4.43
N GLU A 164 4.55 9.39 4.27
CA GLU A 164 3.94 8.37 3.42
C GLU A 164 4.54 8.36 2.01
N GLU A 165 4.60 9.51 1.33
CA GLU A 165 5.07 9.61 -0.05
C GLU A 165 6.60 9.52 -0.17
N GLU A 166 7.31 9.68 0.94
CA GLU A 166 8.76 9.46 0.98
C GLU A 166 9.08 7.96 1.06
N TYR A 167 8.33 7.22 1.87
CA TYR A 167 8.59 5.80 2.10
C TYR A 167 7.85 4.88 1.14
N ILE A 168 6.67 5.25 0.65
CA ILE A 168 5.85 4.39 -0.20
C ILE A 168 5.77 4.96 -1.61
N VAL A 169 6.27 4.18 -2.57
CA VAL A 169 6.17 4.49 -4.00
C VAL A 169 5.23 3.49 -4.67
N ARG A 170 4.17 3.98 -5.31
CA ARG A 170 3.22 3.14 -6.06
C ARG A 170 3.81 2.71 -7.39
N SER A 171 3.78 1.41 -7.69
CA SER A 171 4.06 0.90 -9.03
C SER A 171 2.87 1.14 -9.97
N ALA A 172 3.15 1.25 -11.27
CA ALA A 172 2.14 1.17 -12.32
C ALA A 172 1.51 -0.22 -12.37
N GLU A 173 2.23 -1.23 -11.91
CA GLU A 173 1.83 -2.64 -11.89
C GLU A 173 0.68 -2.89 -10.90
N LYS A 174 -0.37 -3.52 -11.41
CA LYS A 174 -1.44 -4.14 -10.62
C LYS A 174 -1.86 -5.42 -11.29
N ALA A 175 -1.99 -6.46 -10.49
CA ALA A 175 -2.44 -7.76 -10.93
C ALA A 175 -3.52 -8.29 -9.99
N GLU A 176 -4.28 -9.27 -10.45
CA GLU A 176 -5.31 -9.94 -9.67
C GLU A 176 -4.66 -11.00 -8.77
N LEU A 177 -4.87 -10.91 -7.45
CA LEU A 177 -4.33 -11.85 -6.49
C LEU A 177 -4.98 -13.23 -6.65
N VAL A 178 -4.16 -14.27 -6.58
CA VAL A 178 -4.62 -15.67 -6.56
C VAL A 178 -4.42 -16.21 -5.14
N PRO A 179 -5.49 -16.57 -4.41
CA PRO A 179 -5.36 -17.13 -3.06
C PRO A 179 -4.53 -18.41 -3.07
N TYR A 180 -3.61 -18.55 -2.11
CA TYR A 180 -2.83 -19.76 -1.94
C TYR A 180 -3.64 -20.81 -1.16
N PRO A 181 -4.02 -21.95 -1.77
CA PRO A 181 -4.81 -22.97 -1.09
C PRO A 181 -3.94 -23.70 -0.06
N ILE A 182 -4.36 -23.68 1.21
CA ILE A 182 -3.66 -24.35 2.30
C ILE A 182 -4.64 -25.13 3.19
N ASP A 183 -4.11 -26.15 3.86
CA ASP A 183 -4.85 -26.91 4.86
C ASP A 183 -4.72 -26.21 6.22
N LEU A 184 -5.76 -26.29 7.05
CA LEU A 184 -5.73 -25.68 8.39
C LEU A 184 -4.58 -26.24 9.25
N ASN A 185 -4.21 -27.51 9.06
CA ASN A 185 -3.13 -28.17 9.80
C ASN A 185 -1.72 -27.82 9.28
N SER A 186 -1.61 -27.12 8.15
CA SER A 186 -0.33 -26.70 7.58
C SER A 186 0.00 -25.23 7.84
N LEU A 187 -0.76 -24.57 8.71
CA LEU A 187 -0.47 -23.20 9.13
C LEU A 187 0.82 -23.17 9.94
N GLU A 188 1.70 -22.25 9.56
CA GLU A 188 2.99 -22.00 10.19
C GLU A 188 3.19 -20.49 10.30
N ASP A 189 4.02 -20.03 11.24
CA ASP A 189 4.22 -18.60 11.53
C ASP A 189 4.74 -17.82 10.29
N GLY A 190 5.50 -18.50 9.44
CA GLY A 190 5.98 -17.96 8.16
C GLY A 190 4.90 -17.66 7.12
N MET A 191 3.67 -18.13 7.34
CA MET A 191 2.52 -17.85 6.46
C MET A 191 1.75 -16.59 6.85
N THR A 192 2.21 -15.85 7.86
CA THR A 192 1.65 -14.53 8.19
C THR A 192 1.78 -13.56 7.01
N ASN A 193 0.85 -12.62 6.90
CA ASN A 193 0.76 -11.64 5.81
C ASN A 193 0.54 -12.22 4.39
N LEU A 194 0.17 -13.50 4.25
CA LEU A 194 -0.12 -14.11 2.96
C LEU A 194 -1.62 -14.11 2.63
N TYR A 195 -1.94 -13.93 1.35
CA TYR A 195 -3.29 -14.13 0.83
C TYR A 195 -3.57 -15.61 0.58
N VAL A 196 -4.22 -16.24 1.56
CA VAL A 196 -4.46 -17.68 1.59
C VAL A 196 -5.94 -18.03 1.49
N GLN A 197 -6.22 -19.25 1.05
CA GLN A 197 -7.54 -19.86 1.10
C GLN A 197 -7.47 -21.16 1.88
N LEU A 198 -8.14 -21.20 3.03
CA LEU A 198 -8.27 -22.42 3.82
C LEU A 198 -9.25 -23.38 3.16
N SER A 199 -8.82 -24.61 2.90
CA SER A 199 -9.66 -25.68 2.38
C SER A 199 -10.32 -26.47 3.50
N ASP A 200 -11.49 -27.06 3.21
CA ASP A 200 -12.21 -28.00 4.10
C ASP A 200 -12.51 -27.49 5.53
N VAL A 201 -12.70 -26.18 5.68
CA VAL A 201 -13.07 -25.57 6.97
C VAL A 201 -14.54 -25.85 7.28
N GLN A 202 -14.80 -26.34 8.50
CA GLN A 202 -16.14 -26.56 9.03
C GLN A 202 -16.38 -25.73 10.28
N PHE A 203 -17.46 -24.94 10.28
CA PHE A 203 -17.95 -24.24 11.46
C PHE A 203 -19.07 -25.02 12.15
N GLN A 204 -19.25 -24.82 13.45
CA GLN A 204 -20.40 -25.43 14.14
C GLN A 204 -21.70 -24.78 13.65
N ARG A 205 -22.71 -25.60 13.33
CA ARG A 205 -23.96 -25.12 12.74
C ARG A 205 -24.66 -24.04 13.59
N ASN A 206 -24.60 -24.19 14.91
CA ASN A 206 -25.18 -23.26 15.89
C ASN A 206 -24.47 -21.89 15.94
N GLN A 207 -23.32 -21.73 15.29
CA GLN A 207 -22.58 -20.47 15.22
C GLN A 207 -22.87 -19.70 13.92
N VAL A 208 -23.24 -20.40 12.83
CA VAL A 208 -23.32 -19.81 11.48
C VAL A 208 -24.73 -19.82 10.88
N ILE A 209 -25.62 -20.71 11.33
CA ILE A 209 -27.00 -20.85 10.82
C ILE A 209 -27.99 -20.50 11.93
N ILE A 210 -27.93 -19.26 12.41
CA ILE A 210 -28.85 -18.68 13.39
C ILE A 210 -29.29 -17.29 12.93
N ASP A 211 -30.36 -16.74 13.50
CA ASP A 211 -30.91 -15.42 13.10
C ASP A 211 -29.90 -14.26 13.28
N ASN A 212 -28.90 -14.45 14.16
CA ASN A 212 -27.74 -13.57 14.32
C ASN A 212 -26.44 -14.41 14.28
N PRO A 213 -25.95 -14.78 13.09
CA PRO A 213 -24.73 -15.59 12.97
C PRO A 213 -23.58 -14.87 13.67
N LEU A 214 -22.74 -15.63 14.40
CA LEU A 214 -21.54 -15.08 15.00
C LEU A 214 -20.63 -14.63 13.84
N THR A 215 -20.42 -13.31 13.71
CA THR A 215 -19.52 -12.74 12.71
C THR A 215 -18.08 -12.80 13.21
N PHE A 216 -17.13 -12.46 12.34
CA PHE A 216 -15.72 -12.77 12.52
C PHE A 216 -15.05 -12.05 13.70
N ALA A 217 -15.60 -10.95 14.23
CA ALA A 217 -14.98 -10.23 15.36
C ALA A 217 -15.88 -9.18 16.06
N ALA A 218 -17.06 -9.56 16.52
CA ALA A 218 -17.97 -8.62 17.22
C ALA A 218 -18.50 -9.15 18.56
N GLU A 219 -17.95 -10.25 19.06
CA GLU A 219 -18.46 -10.89 20.28
C GLU A 219 -17.85 -10.26 21.55
N PRO A 220 -18.60 -10.16 22.66
CA PRO A 220 -18.10 -9.60 23.93
C PRO A 220 -16.91 -10.34 24.55
N THR A 221 -16.60 -11.54 24.04
CA THR A 221 -15.48 -12.38 24.48
C THR A 221 -14.34 -12.43 23.47
N ASP A 222 -14.44 -11.70 22.36
CA ASP A 222 -13.35 -11.61 21.41
C ASP A 222 -12.22 -10.74 21.98
N GLU A 223 -11.00 -11.26 21.91
CA GLU A 223 -9.79 -10.57 22.37
C GLU A 223 -9.09 -9.83 21.21
N PHE A 224 -9.47 -10.11 19.96
CA PHE A 224 -8.91 -9.48 18.78
C PHE A 224 -9.83 -8.38 18.24
N ASP A 225 -9.24 -7.21 17.99
CA ASP A 225 -9.92 -6.03 17.45
C ASP A 225 -10.35 -6.29 16.02
N GLY A 226 -11.60 -6.70 15.84
CA GLY A 226 -12.23 -6.71 14.53
C GLY A 226 -13.64 -6.12 14.56
N GLU A 227 -13.89 -5.12 15.42
CA GLU A 227 -14.90 -4.09 15.21
C GLU A 227 -14.63 -2.84 16.08
N ARG A 228 -14.60 -1.69 15.41
CA ARG A 228 -15.17 -0.43 15.92
C ARG A 228 -16.04 0.25 14.88
#